data_AF-A0A5B8VHT3-F1
#
_entry.id   AF-A0A5B8VHT3-F1
#
_cell.length_a   1.000
_cell.length_b   1.000
_cell.length_c   1.000
_cell.angle_alpha   90.00
_cell.angle_beta   90.00
_cell.angle_gamma   90.00
#
_symmetry.space_group_name_H-M   'P 1'
#
loop_
_entity.id
_entity.type
_entity.pdbx_description
1 polymer ?
#
loop_
_entity_poly.entity_id
_entity_poly.type
_entity_poly.pdbx_seq_one_letter_code
_entity_poly.pdbx_strand_id
1 'polypeptide(L)'
;MMKNLLLFLALAISVHLLRAQTSVTLYATGFNGAHGLCFDASGNLYVTNRDGNTVNKIDPSGTIIATYTGFNHPLGIAIDQSDVRDLHSGTYFIVSGSNIFNINIPL
;
A
#
# COMPACT_ATOMS: atom_id res chain seq x y z
N MET A 1 23.10 28.83 44.42
CA MET A 1 21.72 28.31 44.32
C MET A 1 21.26 28.30 42.85
N MET A 2 21.98 27.61 41.95
CA MET A 2 21.67 27.66 40.49
C MET A 2 22.21 26.45 39.70
N LYS A 3 22.38 25.28 40.34
CA LYS A 3 22.94 24.07 39.68
C LYS A 3 21.90 23.16 39.03
N ASN A 4 20.60 23.40 39.26
CA ASN A 4 19.53 22.52 38.77
C ASN A 4 18.79 23.10 37.56
N LEU A 5 19.14 24.32 37.10
CA LEU A 5 18.44 24.98 35.99
C LEU A 5 18.81 24.39 34.62
N LEU A 6 20.02 23.82 34.46
CA LEU A 6 20.43 23.19 33.20
C LEU A 6 19.88 21.77 32.99
N LEU A 7 19.52 21.05 34.05
CA LEU A 7 19.07 19.65 33.93
C LEU A 7 17.61 19.53 33.43
N PHE A 8 16.77 20.53 33.70
CA PHE A 8 15.39 20.57 33.19
C PHE A 8 15.30 21.00 31.72
N LEU A 9 16.27 21.77 31.21
CA LEU A 9 16.30 22.18 29.81
C LEU A 9 16.62 21.01 28.86
N ALA A 10 17.49 20.09 29.29
CA ALA A 10 17.85 18.91 28.49
C ALA A 10 16.73 17.87 28.41
N LEU A 11 15.94 17.68 29.48
CA LEU A 11 14.82 16.74 29.51
C LEU A 11 13.62 17.22 28.67
N ALA A 12 13.41 18.55 28.60
CA ALA A 12 12.34 19.15 27.80
C ALA A 12 12.58 19.07 26.28
N ILE A 13 13.84 18.96 25.84
CA ILE A 13 14.21 18.79 24.43
C ILE A 13 13.95 17.35 23.95
N SER A 14 14.10 16.34 24.82
CA SER A 14 13.84 14.93 24.48
C SER A 14 12.35 14.63 24.26
N VAL A 15 11.43 15.36 24.90
CA VAL A 15 9.97 15.14 24.77
C VAL A 15 9.40 15.71 23.46
N HIS A 16 10.12 16.60 22.77
CA HIS A 16 9.70 17.16 21.47
C HIS A 16 10.09 16.30 20.25
N LEU A 17 10.75 15.16 20.46
CA LEU A 17 11.14 14.23 19.39
C LEU A 17 10.04 13.19 19.14
N LEU A 18 8.91 13.64 18.61
CA LEU A 18 8.13 12.82 17.69
C LEU A 18 7.71 13.70 16.51
N ARG A 19 8.70 14.21 15.78
CA ARG A 19 8.46 14.79 14.47
C ARG A 19 7.92 13.64 13.63
N ALA A 20 6.65 13.67 13.25
CA ALA A 20 6.15 12.81 12.18
C ALA A 20 7.05 13.05 10.98
N GLN A 21 7.95 12.10 10.70
CA GLN A 21 8.86 12.21 9.58
C GLN A 21 8.08 11.85 8.32
N THR A 22 7.45 12.86 7.72
CA THR A 22 6.70 12.74 6.47
C THR A 22 7.65 12.75 5.27
N SER A 23 8.66 11.88 5.28
CA SER A 23 9.52 11.69 4.11
C SER A 23 8.78 10.82 3.10
N VAL A 24 8.21 11.46 2.07
CA VAL A 24 7.65 10.74 0.91
C VAL A 24 8.81 10.32 0.02
N THR A 25 8.95 9.03 -0.22
CA THR A 25 9.95 8.46 -1.14
C THR A 25 9.25 7.69 -2.24
N LEU A 26 9.89 7.64 -3.40
CA LEU A 26 9.40 6.83 -4.52
C LEU A 26 9.53 5.35 -4.14
N TYR A 27 8.41 4.65 -4.07
CA TYR A 27 8.38 3.22 -3.73
C TYR A 27 8.63 2.34 -4.94
N ALA A 28 7.93 2.59 -6.06
CA ALA A 28 8.05 1.83 -7.31
C ALA A 28 7.58 2.65 -8.52
N THR A 29 7.98 2.24 -9.73
CA THR A 29 7.62 2.87 -11.01
C THR A 29 7.27 1.82 -12.07
N GLY A 30 6.90 2.27 -13.28
CA GLY A 30 6.60 1.38 -14.41
C GLY A 30 5.12 1.00 -14.56
N PHE A 31 4.23 1.71 -13.88
CA PHE A 31 2.79 1.48 -13.91
C PHE A 31 2.10 2.20 -15.07
N ASN A 32 1.01 1.63 -15.58
CA ASN A 32 0.19 2.21 -16.65
C ASN A 32 -1.27 2.37 -16.18
N GLY A 33 -1.61 3.56 -15.68
CA GLY A 33 -2.91 3.84 -15.08
C GLY A 33 -3.09 3.14 -13.73
N ALA A 34 -2.12 3.26 -12.81
CA ALA A 34 -2.24 2.73 -11.44
C ALA A 34 -3.50 3.26 -10.76
N HIS A 35 -4.35 2.38 -10.22
CA HIS A 35 -5.67 2.77 -9.71
C HIS A 35 -5.94 2.30 -8.27
N GLY A 36 -5.87 0.99 -8.04
CA GLY A 36 -6.05 0.36 -6.73
C GLY A 36 -4.79 -0.33 -6.25
N LEU A 37 -4.57 -0.32 -4.93
CA LEU A 37 -3.41 -0.93 -4.28
C LEU A 37 -3.76 -1.61 -2.97
N CYS A 38 -3.02 -2.67 -2.62
CA CYS A 38 -3.13 -3.36 -1.34
C CYS A 38 -1.81 -4.06 -0.98
N PHE A 39 -1.53 -4.23 0.31
CA PHE A 39 -0.36 -4.97 0.79
C PHE A 39 -0.75 -6.36 1.29
N ASP A 40 0.07 -7.39 1.00
CA ASP A 40 -0.05 -8.69 1.67
C ASP A 40 0.64 -8.71 3.03
N ALA A 41 0.37 -9.77 3.81
CA ALA A 41 0.96 -9.94 5.14
C ALA A 41 2.50 -10.06 5.12
N SER A 42 3.11 -10.33 3.96
CA SER A 42 4.57 -10.34 3.80
C SER A 42 5.13 -8.97 3.38
N GLY A 43 4.28 -7.96 3.24
CA GLY A 43 4.65 -6.60 2.85
C GLY A 43 4.81 -6.39 1.35
N ASN A 44 4.37 -7.34 0.51
CA ASN A 44 4.37 -7.11 -0.94
C ASN A 44 3.18 -6.21 -1.31
N LEU A 45 3.44 -5.22 -2.16
CA LEU A 45 2.42 -4.34 -2.71
C LEU A 45 1.85 -4.94 -3.99
N TYR A 46 0.54 -4.94 -4.13
CA TYR A 46 -0.14 -5.22 -5.39
C TYR A 46 -0.74 -3.93 -5.93
N VAL A 47 -0.55 -3.69 -7.23
CA VAL A 47 -1.05 -2.49 -7.93
C VAL A 47 -1.85 -2.93 -9.15
N THR A 48 -3.08 -2.46 -9.25
CA THR A 48 -3.90 -2.60 -10.46
C THR A 48 -3.55 -1.49 -11.45
N ASN A 49 -3.25 -1.87 -12.68
CA ASN A 49 -2.94 -0.97 -13.79
C ASN A 49 -4.10 -0.98 -14.77
N ARG A 50 -4.98 0.00 -14.64
CA ARG A 50 -6.23 0.09 -15.39
C ARG A 50 -5.99 0.11 -16.89
N ASP A 51 -5.10 0.98 -17.35
CA ASP A 51 -4.84 1.19 -18.79
C ASP A 51 -3.86 0.14 -19.33
N GLY A 52 -3.05 -0.46 -18.45
CA GLY A 52 -2.18 -1.60 -18.77
C GLY A 52 -2.88 -2.95 -18.82
N ASN A 53 -4.12 -3.07 -18.30
CA ASN A 53 -4.83 -4.34 -18.15
C ASN A 53 -4.04 -5.40 -17.35
N THR A 54 -3.26 -4.95 -16.35
CA THR A 54 -2.40 -5.82 -15.54
C THR A 54 -2.58 -5.58 -14.04
N VAL A 55 -2.12 -6.53 -13.24
CA VAL A 55 -1.80 -6.32 -11.83
C VAL A 55 -0.31 -6.59 -11.64
N ASN A 56 0.41 -5.69 -10.99
CA ASN A 56 1.81 -5.92 -10.59
C ASN A 56 1.90 -6.33 -9.13
N LYS A 57 2.80 -7.25 -8.80
CA LYS A 57 3.26 -7.51 -7.43
C LYS A 57 4.67 -6.94 -7.28
N ILE A 58 4.87 -6.17 -6.22
CA ILE A 58 6.09 -5.46 -5.90
C ILE A 58 6.57 -5.92 -4.53
N ASP A 59 7.84 -6.27 -4.42
CA ASP A 59 8.44 -6.65 -3.14
C ASP A 59 8.74 -5.43 -2.25
N PRO A 60 9.11 -5.62 -0.96
CA PRO A 60 9.43 -4.51 -0.06
C PRO A 60 10.61 -3.62 -0.50
N SER A 61 11.42 -4.07 -1.46
CA SER A 61 12.52 -3.29 -2.03
C SER A 61 12.05 -2.32 -3.13
N GLY A 62 10.78 -2.37 -3.53
CA GLY A 62 10.22 -1.58 -4.62
C GLY A 62 10.35 -2.24 -5.99
N THR A 63 10.76 -3.51 -6.05
CA THR A 63 10.99 -4.23 -7.31
C THR A 63 9.72 -4.96 -7.76
N ILE A 64 9.31 -4.79 -9.02
CA ILE A 64 8.24 -5.60 -9.61
C ILE A 64 8.73 -7.04 -9.75
N ILE A 65 8.13 -7.96 -8.98
CA ILE A 65 8.48 -9.38 -8.96
C ILE A 65 7.47 -10.26 -9.72
N ALA A 66 6.30 -9.74 -10.04
CA ALA A 66 5.35 -10.40 -10.94
C ALA A 66 4.44 -9.41 -11.68
N THR A 67 4.00 -9.83 -12.87
CA THR A 67 2.98 -9.14 -13.67
C THR A 67 1.91 -10.16 -14.05
N TYR A 68 0.70 -9.92 -13.58
CA TYR A 68 -0.48 -10.72 -13.90
C TYR A 68 -1.25 -10.03 -15.03
N THR A 69 -1.71 -10.81 -16.02
CA THR A 69 -2.38 -10.32 -17.23
C THR A 69 -3.75 -10.98 -17.39
N GLY A 70 -4.51 -10.60 -18.43
CA GLY A 70 -5.84 -11.15 -18.70
C GLY A 70 -6.98 -10.40 -18.03
N PHE A 71 -6.71 -9.20 -17.51
CA PHE A 71 -7.71 -8.31 -16.93
C PHE A 71 -8.27 -7.35 -17.99
N ASN A 72 -9.39 -6.70 -17.67
CA ASN A 72 -9.98 -5.65 -18.48
C ASN A 72 -10.31 -4.46 -17.56
N HIS A 73 -9.49 -3.42 -17.61
CA HIS A 73 -9.57 -2.21 -16.79
C HIS A 73 -9.73 -2.50 -15.28
N PRO A 74 -8.74 -3.16 -14.63
CA PRO A 74 -8.80 -3.42 -13.20
C PRO A 74 -8.81 -2.10 -12.40
N LEU A 75 -9.70 -1.99 -11.40
CA LEU A 75 -9.87 -0.75 -10.62
C LEU A 75 -9.46 -0.89 -9.16
N GLY A 76 -9.89 -1.96 -8.50
CA GLY A 76 -9.67 -2.17 -7.07
C GLY A 76 -9.16 -3.57 -6.77
N ILE A 77 -8.48 -3.70 -5.65
CA ILE A 77 -7.84 -4.93 -5.20
C ILE A 77 -7.93 -5.02 -3.68
N ALA A 78 -8.24 -6.21 -3.18
CA ALA A 78 -8.27 -6.53 -1.77
C ALA A 78 -7.51 -7.84 -1.54
N ILE A 79 -7.00 -8.04 -0.33
CA ILE A 79 -6.33 -9.29 0.06
C ILE A 79 -7.23 -9.96 1.09
N ASP A 80 -7.73 -11.14 0.74
CA ASP A 80 -8.77 -11.88 1.48
C ASP A 80 -10.23 -11.39 1.33
N GLN A 81 -11.18 -12.32 1.47
CA GLN A 81 -12.63 -12.10 1.41
C GLN A 81 -13.16 -11.21 2.56
N SER A 82 -12.44 -11.11 3.68
CA SER A 82 -12.83 -10.25 4.82
C SER A 82 -12.66 -8.76 4.52
N ASP A 83 -11.69 -8.39 3.68
CA ASP A 83 -11.35 -7.00 3.35
C ASP A 83 -12.19 -6.44 2.18
N VAL A 84 -13.11 -7.23 1.64
CA VAL A 84 -13.97 -6.84 0.50
C VAL A 84 -15.08 -5.86 0.92
N ARG A 85 -15.28 -5.62 2.22
CA ARG A 85 -16.43 -4.88 2.75
C ARG A 85 -16.42 -3.37 2.47
N ASP A 86 -15.25 -2.81 2.12
CA ASP A 86 -15.09 -1.36 1.87
C ASP A 86 -15.03 -1.00 0.37
N LEU A 87 -15.35 -1.96 -0.51
CA LEU A 87 -15.28 -1.79 -1.95
C LEU A 87 -16.62 -1.27 -2.51
N HIS A 88 -16.55 -0.25 -3.38
CA HIS A 88 -17.71 0.32 -4.09
C HIS A 88 -18.14 -0.62 -5.24
N SER A 89 -19.14 -0.31 -6.07
CA SER A 89 -19.46 -1.15 -7.25
C SER A 89 -18.32 -1.18 -8.29
N GLY A 90 -17.98 -2.34 -8.87
CA GLY A 90 -16.89 -2.48 -9.84
C GLY A 90 -16.30 -3.90 -9.98
N THR A 91 -15.31 -4.05 -10.87
CA THR A 91 -14.49 -5.27 -11.01
C THR A 91 -13.35 -5.20 -10.01
N TYR A 92 -13.39 -6.07 -9.00
CA TYR A 92 -12.38 -6.18 -7.96
C TYR A 92 -11.62 -7.48 -8.10
N PHE A 93 -10.42 -7.50 -7.54
CA PHE A 93 -9.63 -8.71 -7.46
C PHE A 93 -9.33 -9.05 -6.01
N ILE A 94 -9.54 -10.31 -5.62
CA ILE A 94 -9.02 -10.85 -4.36
C ILE A 94 -7.69 -11.51 -4.66
N VAL A 95 -6.65 -11.08 -3.97
CA VAL A 95 -5.42 -11.85 -3.82
C VAL A 95 -5.62 -12.83 -2.66
N SER A 96 -5.51 -14.13 -2.92
CA SER A 96 -5.45 -15.17 -1.89
C SER A 96 -4.26 -16.08 -2.17
N GLY A 97 -3.17 -15.88 -1.42
CA GLY A 97 -1.88 -16.49 -1.71
C GLY A 97 -1.31 -16.02 -3.06
N SER A 98 -0.98 -16.95 -3.95
CA SER A 98 -0.50 -16.65 -5.31
C SER A 98 -1.63 -16.48 -6.35
N ASN A 99 -2.89 -16.69 -5.95
CA ASN A 99 -4.04 -16.67 -6.86
C ASN A 99 -4.74 -15.31 -6.83
N ILE A 100 -5.21 -14.87 -7.99
CA ILE A 100 -5.98 -13.65 -8.16
C ILE A 100 -7.36 -14.03 -8.72
N PHE A 101 -8.41 -13.74 -7.96
CA PHE A 101 -9.80 -14.04 -8.32
C PHE A 101 -10.53 -12.77 -8.68
N ASN A 102 -11.32 -12.79 -9.78
CA ASN A 102 -12.22 -11.70 -10.11
C ASN A 102 -13.47 -11.77 -9.22
N ILE A 103 -13.80 -10.67 -8.54
CA ILE A 103 -15.11 -10.45 -7.94
C ILE A 103 -15.81 -9.35 -8.75
N ASN A 104 -17.01 -9.67 -9.24
CA ASN A 104 -17.97 -8.63 -9.59
C ASN A 104 -18.75 -8.27 -8.33
N ILE A 105 -18.64 -7.01 -7.89
CA ILE A 105 -19.56 -6.46 -6.88
C ILE A 105 -20.70 -5.80 -7.65
N PRO A 106 -21.89 -6.45 -7.73
CA PRO A 106 -23.06 -5.83 -8.36
C PRO A 106 -23.50 -4.60 -7.56
N LEU A 107 -24.16 -3.66 -8.26
CA LEU A 107 -24.81 -2.49 -7.66
C LEU A 107 -25.84 -2.86 -6.60
#